data_AF-A0A3B8Q0I2-F1
#
_entry.id   AF-A0A3B8Q0I2-F1
#
_cell.length_a   1.000
_cell.length_b   1.000
_cell.length_c   1.000
_cell.angle_alpha   90.00
_cell.angle_beta   90.00
_cell.angle_gamma   90.00
#
_symmetry.space_group_name_H-M   'P 1'
#
loop_
_entity.id
_entity.type
_entity.pdbx_description
1 polymer ?
#
loop_
_entity_poly.entity_id
_entity_poly.type
_entity_poly.pdbx_seq_one_letter_code
_entity_poly.pdbx_strand_id
1 'polypeptide(L)'
;MSNAPPPGPAASPFEQHLRDQVILPGRAYTFDMDDGPERAHLAKVGPFGQALEFLESGVQGEYAKADADASAHQRVHRWLARCSIVSGALAVMLAIIQQAVARTIPQWAGFAAVLEGIAALAGLVAVCFGLYVKHDKRWFVHRHVAERLRMIKFLALGQADLWAGQVQEWKSWVEARVADVVKIRKLDPSKQFEEVKDWAKSGEAEPVEPVPPVEPSVAPDILRAGATYYQWKRVEYQARYFETQAGKLRKQVGPLHHWGVWFFFGASLAVLVHLFADWRAAATAGAVHEVWHFVGVWGLAAAALLPVVNLSRRVWIGAFELVHSASLFEAKQRALKALSAQLHRDCENLPATMHHIAHVEHFLEHEHREWLRLLLEAEWFL
;
A
#
# COMPACT_ATOMS: atom_id res chain seq x y z
N MET A 1 32.67 -8.16 -22.19
CA MET A 1 32.40 -9.61 -21.97
C MET A 1 31.17 -9.69 -21.07
N SER A 2 30.07 -10.26 -21.55
CA SER A 2 28.82 -10.37 -20.80
C SER A 2 28.95 -11.53 -19.83
N ASN A 3 29.03 -11.25 -18.52
CA ASN A 3 28.97 -12.25 -17.46
C ASN A 3 27.52 -12.70 -17.28
N ALA A 4 26.94 -13.27 -18.33
CA ALA A 4 25.67 -13.98 -18.19
C ALA A 4 25.97 -15.24 -17.36
N PRO A 5 25.33 -15.43 -16.18
CA PRO A 5 25.50 -16.65 -15.42
C PRO A 5 25.11 -17.86 -16.29
N PRO A 6 25.78 -19.01 -16.12
CA PRO A 6 25.45 -20.22 -16.87
C PRO A 6 23.96 -20.54 -16.71
N PRO A 7 23.31 -21.10 -17.74
CA PRO A 7 21.91 -21.50 -17.65
C PRO A 7 21.76 -22.48 -16.48
N GLY A 8 20.90 -22.13 -15.51
CA GLY A 8 20.59 -22.99 -14.39
C GLY A 8 19.96 -24.31 -14.83
N PRO A 9 19.88 -25.31 -13.93
CA PRO A 9 19.15 -26.55 -14.21
C PRO A 9 17.72 -26.23 -14.66
N ALA A 10 17.16 -27.08 -15.54
CA ALA A 10 15.80 -26.92 -16.01
C ALA A 10 14.83 -26.89 -14.82
N ALA A 11 13.91 -25.91 -14.82
CA ALA A 11 12.92 -25.77 -13.76
C ALA A 11 12.09 -27.05 -13.63
N SER A 12 11.81 -27.46 -12.39
CA SER A 12 10.95 -28.62 -12.17
C SER A 12 9.53 -28.35 -12.67
N PRO A 13 8.73 -29.39 -13.02
CA PRO A 13 7.33 -29.19 -13.42
C PRO A 13 6.49 -28.43 -12.38
N PHE A 14 6.81 -28.61 -11.09
CA PHE A 14 6.15 -27.90 -10.00
C PHE A 14 6.55 -26.42 -9.95
N GLU A 15 7.84 -26.13 -10.11
CA GLU A 15 8.35 -24.75 -10.18
C GLU A 15 7.75 -24.01 -11.38
N GLN A 16 7.72 -24.65 -12.54
CA GLN A 16 7.14 -24.09 -13.75
C GLN A 16 5.65 -23.77 -13.55
N HIS A 17 4.88 -24.67 -12.91
CA HIS A 17 3.49 -24.41 -12.55
C HIS A 17 3.36 -23.18 -11.65
N LEU A 18 4.15 -23.06 -10.58
CA LEU A 18 4.11 -21.88 -9.70
C LEU A 18 4.47 -20.58 -10.44
N ARG A 19 5.46 -20.64 -11.33
CA ARG A 19 5.88 -19.50 -12.17
C ARG A 19 4.77 -19.04 -13.12
N ASP A 20 4.03 -19.98 -13.69
CA ASP A 20 2.93 -19.68 -14.61
C ASP A 20 1.70 -19.16 -13.86
N GLN A 21 1.48 -19.59 -12.62
CA GLN A 21 0.38 -19.13 -11.79
C GLN A 21 0.59 -17.71 -11.25
N VAL A 22 1.83 -17.31 -10.90
CA VAL A 22 2.11 -15.98 -10.33
C VAL A 22 1.89 -14.83 -11.31
N ILE A 23 1.82 -15.09 -12.63
CA ILE A 23 1.49 -14.08 -13.65
C ILE A 23 -0.01 -13.96 -13.94
N LEU A 24 -0.85 -14.85 -13.43
CA LEU A 24 -2.27 -14.85 -13.75
C LEU A 24 -2.99 -13.67 -13.06
N PRO A 25 -3.64 -12.76 -13.82
CA PRO A 25 -4.30 -11.58 -13.26
C PRO A 25 -5.35 -11.91 -12.18
N GLY A 26 -6.08 -13.01 -12.37
CA GLY A 26 -7.14 -13.45 -11.44
C GLY A 26 -6.62 -14.04 -10.12
N ARG A 27 -5.33 -14.39 -10.03
CA ARG A 27 -4.72 -14.92 -8.80
C ARG A 27 -3.82 -13.92 -8.09
N ALA A 28 -3.52 -12.79 -8.73
CA ALA A 28 -2.50 -11.84 -8.27
C ALA A 28 -2.75 -11.20 -6.88
N TYR A 29 -3.90 -11.44 -6.24
CA TYR A 29 -4.21 -10.94 -4.89
C TYR A 29 -4.31 -12.04 -3.81
N THR A 30 -4.50 -13.31 -4.19
CA THR A 30 -4.60 -14.46 -3.28
C THR A 30 -3.51 -15.50 -3.50
N PHE A 31 -2.64 -15.33 -4.49
CA PHE A 31 -1.70 -16.35 -4.94
C PHE A 31 -0.83 -16.92 -3.81
N ASP A 32 -0.39 -16.11 -2.84
CA ASP A 32 0.42 -16.56 -1.71
C ASP A 32 -0.38 -17.38 -0.67
N MET A 33 -1.66 -17.03 -0.47
CA MET A 33 -2.49 -17.61 0.58
C MET A 33 -3.39 -18.75 0.12
N ASP A 34 -3.81 -18.77 -1.15
CA ASP A 34 -4.69 -19.78 -1.74
C ASP A 34 -3.90 -20.89 -2.45
N ASP A 35 -3.93 -22.09 -1.89
CA ASP A 35 -3.18 -23.26 -2.36
C ASP A 35 -4.00 -24.24 -3.20
N GLY A 36 -5.30 -23.98 -3.37
CA GLY A 36 -6.23 -24.83 -4.10
C GLY A 36 -5.72 -25.24 -5.50
N PRO A 37 -5.24 -24.29 -6.33
CA PRO A 37 -4.71 -24.61 -7.67
C PRO A 37 -3.40 -25.41 -7.67
N GLU A 38 -2.67 -25.46 -6.56
CA GLU A 38 -1.45 -26.25 -6.40
C GLU A 38 -1.72 -27.64 -5.79
N ARG A 39 -2.93 -27.89 -5.25
CA ARG A 39 -3.25 -29.07 -4.43
C ARG A 39 -2.87 -30.40 -5.08
N ALA A 40 -3.09 -30.56 -6.39
CA ALA A 40 -2.74 -31.78 -7.12
C ALA A 40 -1.22 -32.04 -7.19
N HIS A 41 -0.41 -30.97 -7.21
CA HIS A 41 1.05 -31.07 -7.13
C HIS A 41 1.51 -31.31 -5.69
N LEU A 42 0.92 -30.57 -4.73
CA LEU A 42 1.26 -30.66 -3.30
C LEU A 42 0.96 -32.03 -2.69
N ALA A 43 -0.12 -32.69 -3.12
CA ALA A 43 -0.47 -34.04 -2.67
C ALA A 43 0.63 -35.07 -2.94
N LYS A 44 1.53 -34.81 -3.90
CA LYS A 44 2.66 -35.68 -4.24
C LYS A 44 3.90 -35.45 -3.37
N VAL A 45 3.92 -34.39 -2.55
CA VAL A 45 5.07 -33.94 -1.76
C VAL A 45 5.01 -34.48 -0.31
N GLY A 46 4.21 -35.52 -0.07
CA GLY A 46 4.17 -36.25 1.21
C GLY A 46 3.78 -35.37 2.41
N PRO A 47 4.53 -35.41 3.53
CA PRO A 47 4.21 -34.64 4.75
C PRO A 47 4.08 -33.13 4.54
N PHE A 48 4.86 -32.56 3.61
CA PHE A 48 4.79 -31.13 3.30
C PHE A 48 3.44 -30.73 2.69
N GLY A 49 2.87 -31.57 1.82
CA GLY A 49 1.54 -31.35 1.25
C GLY A 49 0.44 -31.36 2.32
N GLN A 50 0.52 -32.28 3.28
CA GLN A 50 -0.43 -32.36 4.41
C GLN A 50 -0.31 -31.14 5.34
N ALA A 51 0.90 -30.63 5.55
CA ALA A 51 1.13 -29.42 6.31
C ALA A 51 0.48 -28.19 5.63
N LEU A 52 0.61 -28.07 4.31
CA LEU A 52 -0.05 -26.99 3.57
C LEU A 52 -1.57 -27.10 3.58
N GLU A 53 -2.13 -28.31 3.46
CA GLU A 53 -3.58 -28.53 3.60
C GLU A 53 -4.10 -28.14 4.99
N PHE A 54 -3.34 -28.45 6.04
CA PHE A 54 -3.64 -28.02 7.40
C PHE A 54 -3.64 -26.48 7.50
N LEU A 55 -2.61 -25.81 6.96
CA LEU A 55 -2.51 -24.34 6.95
C LEU A 55 -3.63 -23.68 6.13
N GLU A 56 -3.99 -24.24 4.98
CA GLU A 56 -5.13 -23.80 4.16
C GLU A 56 -6.43 -23.85 4.99
N SER A 57 -6.70 -24.97 5.66
CA SER A 57 -7.92 -25.13 6.46
C SER A 57 -7.98 -24.24 7.72
N GLY A 58 -6.85 -24.02 8.40
CA GLY A 58 -6.78 -23.28 9.66
C GLY A 58 -6.53 -21.78 9.51
N VAL A 59 -5.77 -21.34 8.50
CA VAL A 59 -5.30 -19.95 8.35
C VAL A 59 -6.04 -19.19 7.26
N GLN A 60 -6.31 -19.80 6.11
CA GLN A 60 -6.82 -19.09 4.93
C GLN A 60 -8.18 -18.43 5.18
N GLY A 61 -9.09 -19.12 5.88
CA GLY A 61 -10.42 -18.59 6.18
C GLY A 61 -10.38 -17.33 7.04
N GLU A 62 -9.55 -17.32 8.09
CA GLU A 62 -9.40 -16.15 8.96
C GLU A 62 -8.63 -15.01 8.26
N TYR A 63 -7.62 -15.36 7.46
CA TYR A 63 -6.91 -14.39 6.62
C TYR A 63 -7.87 -13.69 5.64
N ALA A 64 -8.68 -14.45 4.91
CA ALA A 64 -9.59 -13.91 3.90
C ALA A 64 -10.62 -12.94 4.50
N LYS A 65 -11.16 -13.28 5.69
CA LYS A 65 -12.04 -12.37 6.43
C LYS A 65 -11.32 -11.08 6.80
N ALA A 66 -10.14 -11.17 7.40
CA ALA A 66 -9.38 -10.01 7.83
C ALA A 66 -8.95 -9.12 6.64
N ASP A 67 -8.51 -9.71 5.52
CA ASP A 67 -8.09 -8.95 4.34
C ASP A 67 -9.29 -8.29 3.61
N ALA A 68 -10.45 -8.96 3.58
CA ALA A 68 -11.69 -8.37 3.07
C ALA A 68 -12.14 -7.17 3.94
N ASP A 69 -12.13 -7.32 5.26
CA ASP A 69 -12.44 -6.25 6.21
C ASP A 69 -11.46 -5.08 6.05
N ALA A 70 -10.16 -5.35 5.95
CA ALA A 70 -9.12 -4.34 5.73
C ALA A 70 -9.35 -3.58 4.41
N SER A 71 -9.63 -4.29 3.34
CA SER A 71 -9.89 -3.71 2.02
C SER A 71 -11.16 -2.85 2.01
N ALA A 72 -12.22 -3.26 2.71
CA ALA A 72 -13.44 -2.48 2.83
C ALA A 72 -13.18 -1.14 3.54
N HIS A 73 -12.51 -1.16 4.70
CA HIS A 73 -12.18 0.07 5.44
C HIS A 73 -11.21 0.96 4.66
N GLN A 74 -10.21 0.40 3.99
CA GLN A 74 -9.28 1.16 3.16
C GLN A 74 -9.99 1.88 2.01
N ARG A 75 -10.96 1.22 1.34
CA ARG A 75 -11.73 1.85 0.26
C ARG A 75 -12.51 3.06 0.75
N VAL A 76 -13.18 2.93 1.90
CA VAL A 76 -13.95 4.02 2.50
C VAL A 76 -13.04 5.18 2.91
N HIS A 77 -11.96 4.91 3.65
CA HIS A 77 -11.00 5.95 4.05
C HIS A 77 -10.40 6.67 2.82
N ARG A 78 -9.96 5.92 1.80
CA ARG A 78 -9.44 6.54 0.55
C ARG A 78 -10.49 7.38 -0.16
N TRP A 79 -11.75 6.94 -0.17
CA TRP A 79 -12.83 7.73 -0.78
C TRP A 79 -13.06 9.04 -0.02
N LEU A 80 -13.14 8.99 1.32
CA LEU A 80 -13.29 10.17 2.17
C LEU A 80 -12.14 11.17 2.01
N ALA A 81 -10.89 10.68 2.03
CA ALA A 81 -9.71 11.51 1.81
C ALA A 81 -9.76 12.23 0.44
N ARG A 82 -10.14 11.50 -0.63
CA ARG A 82 -10.31 12.10 -1.96
C ARG A 82 -11.39 13.16 -1.96
N CYS A 83 -12.55 12.85 -1.37
CA CYS A 83 -13.67 13.78 -1.29
C CYS A 83 -13.25 15.06 -0.57
N SER A 84 -12.63 14.95 0.61
CA SER A 84 -12.18 16.10 1.41
C SER A 84 -11.17 16.98 0.69
N ILE A 85 -10.13 16.39 0.08
CA ILE A 85 -9.12 17.14 -0.67
C ILE A 85 -9.76 17.86 -1.87
N VAL A 86 -10.60 17.16 -2.64
CA VAL A 86 -11.25 17.73 -3.83
C VAL A 86 -12.26 18.82 -3.45
N SER A 87 -13.11 18.59 -2.43
CA SER A 87 -14.08 19.58 -1.98
C SER A 87 -13.42 20.80 -1.37
N GLY A 88 -12.37 20.63 -0.56
CA GLY A 88 -11.62 21.74 0.03
C GLY A 88 -10.95 22.60 -1.05
N ALA A 89 -10.35 21.95 -2.05
CA ALA A 89 -9.78 22.63 -3.21
C ALA A 89 -10.86 23.41 -4.00
N LEU A 90 -11.99 22.76 -4.30
CA LEU A 90 -13.09 23.37 -5.04
C LEU A 90 -13.71 24.54 -4.29
N ALA A 91 -13.87 24.46 -2.97
CA ALA A 91 -14.41 25.56 -2.16
C ALA A 91 -13.56 26.82 -2.28
N VAL A 92 -12.23 26.70 -2.13
CA VAL A 92 -11.31 27.84 -2.26
C VAL A 92 -11.31 28.39 -3.69
N MET A 93 -11.31 27.52 -4.70
CA MET A 93 -11.36 27.96 -6.10
C MET A 93 -12.67 28.68 -6.44
N LEU A 94 -13.81 28.17 -5.98
CA LEU A 94 -15.12 28.78 -6.18
C LEU A 94 -15.23 30.13 -5.48
N ALA A 95 -14.66 30.28 -4.28
CA ALA A 95 -14.60 31.57 -3.59
C ALA A 95 -13.83 32.62 -4.39
N ILE A 96 -12.68 32.25 -4.99
CA ILE A 96 -11.91 33.14 -5.87
C ILE A 96 -12.72 33.51 -7.12
N ILE A 97 -13.37 32.52 -7.75
CA ILE A 97 -14.20 32.74 -8.94
C ILE A 97 -15.40 33.64 -8.61
N GLN A 98 -16.06 33.45 -7.46
CA GLN A 98 -17.16 34.28 -7.01
C GLN A 98 -16.72 35.74 -6.91
N GLN A 99 -15.56 36.01 -6.31
CA GLN A 99 -15.04 37.39 -6.20
C GLN A 99 -14.80 38.02 -7.57
N ALA A 100 -14.28 37.24 -8.53
CA ALA A 100 -14.10 37.70 -9.91
C ALA A 100 -15.43 37.98 -10.61
N VAL A 101 -16.41 37.07 -10.47
CA VAL A 101 -17.76 37.20 -11.05
C VAL A 101 -18.50 38.38 -10.44
N ALA A 102 -18.45 38.57 -9.12
CA ALA A 102 -19.12 39.69 -8.45
C ALA A 102 -18.62 41.06 -8.94
N ARG A 103 -17.34 41.15 -9.35
CA ARG A 103 -16.74 42.39 -9.88
C ARG A 103 -16.98 42.61 -11.37
N THR A 104 -17.24 41.57 -12.15
CA THR A 104 -17.34 41.64 -13.62
C THR A 104 -18.76 41.45 -14.14
N ILE A 105 -19.53 40.56 -13.52
CA ILE A 105 -20.88 40.18 -13.94
C ILE A 105 -21.76 40.02 -12.67
N PRO A 106 -22.14 41.13 -11.99
CA PRO A 106 -22.77 41.09 -10.66
C PRO A 106 -24.04 40.24 -10.58
N GLN A 107 -24.81 40.17 -11.67
CA GLN A 107 -26.04 39.37 -11.76
C GLN A 107 -25.81 37.85 -11.57
N TRP A 108 -24.58 37.34 -11.73
CA TRP A 108 -24.24 35.93 -11.50
C TRP A 108 -23.63 35.68 -10.11
N ALA A 109 -23.39 36.72 -9.31
CA ALA A 109 -22.71 36.60 -8.01
C ALA A 109 -23.48 35.68 -7.03
N GLY A 110 -24.81 35.74 -7.04
CA GLY A 110 -25.65 34.90 -6.19
C GLY A 110 -25.52 33.40 -6.51
N PHE A 111 -25.43 33.05 -7.80
CA PHE A 111 -25.25 31.65 -8.20
C PHE A 111 -23.87 31.11 -7.77
N ALA A 112 -22.81 31.90 -7.95
CA ALA A 112 -21.47 31.53 -7.50
C ALA A 112 -21.41 31.32 -5.96
N ALA A 113 -22.12 32.16 -5.19
CA ALA A 113 -22.22 32.03 -3.73
C ALA A 113 -22.93 30.76 -3.27
N VAL A 114 -23.96 30.32 -4.00
CA VAL A 114 -24.60 29.03 -3.71
C VAL A 114 -23.64 27.87 -3.95
N LEU A 115 -22.88 27.88 -5.06
CA LEU A 115 -21.91 26.83 -5.36
C LEU A 115 -20.75 26.80 -4.36
N GLU A 116 -20.22 27.97 -3.95
CA GLU A 116 -19.21 28.07 -2.89
C GLU A 116 -19.74 27.47 -1.58
N GLY A 117 -20.94 27.86 -1.16
CA GLY A 117 -21.56 27.36 0.07
C GLY A 117 -21.74 25.83 0.07
N ILE A 118 -22.16 25.26 -1.06
CA ILE A 118 -22.29 23.80 -1.23
C ILE A 118 -20.91 23.11 -1.14
N ALA A 119 -19.90 23.64 -1.83
CA ALA A 119 -18.55 23.07 -1.80
C ALA A 119 -17.90 23.14 -0.41
N ALA A 120 -18.05 24.27 0.27
CA ALA A 120 -17.56 24.48 1.63
C ALA A 120 -18.26 23.54 2.63
N LEU A 121 -19.59 23.42 2.55
CA LEU A 121 -20.36 22.51 3.40
C LEU A 121 -19.98 21.05 3.13
N ALA A 122 -19.85 20.64 1.87
CA ALA A 122 -19.43 19.30 1.50
C ALA A 122 -18.02 18.98 2.06
N GLY A 123 -17.08 19.94 1.98
CA GLY A 123 -15.76 19.80 2.56
C GLY A 123 -15.77 19.69 4.07
N LEU A 124 -16.54 20.54 4.75
CA LEU A 124 -16.69 20.49 6.20
C LEU A 124 -17.31 19.17 6.66
N VAL A 125 -18.38 18.72 6.00
CA VAL A 125 -19.03 17.43 6.31
C VAL A 125 -18.07 16.27 6.08
N ALA A 126 -17.31 16.26 4.98
CA ALA A 126 -16.30 15.22 4.74
C ALA A 126 -15.24 15.22 5.85
N VAL A 127 -14.78 16.40 6.30
CA VAL A 127 -13.80 16.54 7.38
C VAL A 127 -14.35 16.04 8.72
N CYS A 128 -15.52 16.54 9.13
CA CYS A 128 -16.16 16.14 10.37
C CYS A 128 -16.48 14.63 10.38
N PHE A 129 -16.94 14.09 9.25
CA PHE A 129 -17.25 12.67 9.14
C PHE A 129 -15.99 11.80 9.26
N GLY A 130 -14.89 12.15 8.59
CA GLY A 130 -13.64 11.40 8.72
C GLY A 130 -13.12 11.39 10.16
N LEU A 131 -13.07 12.58 10.80
CA LEU A 131 -12.65 12.71 12.21
C LEU A 131 -13.53 11.89 13.18
N TYR A 132 -14.81 11.74 12.88
CA TYR A 132 -15.74 11.00 13.73
C TYR A 132 -15.58 9.48 13.59
N VAL A 133 -15.44 8.97 12.37
CA VAL A 133 -15.62 7.52 12.11
C VAL A 133 -14.36 6.69 12.40
N LYS A 134 -13.16 7.30 12.47
CA LYS A 134 -11.90 6.60 12.84
C LYS A 134 -11.69 5.30 12.04
N HIS A 135 -11.98 5.36 10.73
CA HIS A 135 -11.90 4.20 9.83
C HIS A 135 -10.47 3.69 9.65
N ASP A 136 -9.49 4.59 9.76
CA ASP A 136 -8.06 4.33 9.81
C ASP A 136 -7.71 3.24 10.83
N LYS A 137 -8.24 3.34 12.06
CA LYS A 137 -7.92 2.41 13.15
C LYS A 137 -8.35 0.99 12.84
N ARG A 138 -9.58 0.82 12.34
CA ARG A 138 -10.11 -0.49 11.96
C ARG A 138 -9.36 -1.06 10.77
N TRP A 139 -9.05 -0.23 9.77
CA TRP A 139 -8.24 -0.65 8.64
C TRP A 139 -6.89 -1.20 9.11
N PHE A 140 -6.17 -0.48 9.99
CA PHE A 140 -4.86 -0.92 10.49
C PHE A 140 -4.95 -2.22 11.28
N VAL A 141 -5.97 -2.38 12.14
CA VAL A 141 -6.18 -3.63 12.89
C VAL A 141 -6.41 -4.81 11.95
N HIS A 142 -7.35 -4.71 11.02
CA HIS A 142 -7.66 -5.81 10.11
C HIS A 142 -6.47 -6.13 9.20
N ARG A 143 -5.75 -5.09 8.74
CA ARG A 143 -4.55 -5.30 7.92
C ARG A 143 -3.42 -5.96 8.72
N HIS A 144 -3.25 -5.57 9.98
CA HIS A 144 -2.28 -6.19 10.87
C HIS A 144 -2.60 -7.67 11.07
N VAL A 145 -3.86 -8.01 11.37
CA VAL A 145 -4.30 -9.40 11.54
C VAL A 145 -4.08 -10.22 10.26
N ALA A 146 -4.45 -9.68 9.09
CA ALA A 146 -4.23 -10.37 7.82
C ALA A 146 -2.75 -10.66 7.57
N GLU A 147 -1.86 -9.68 7.78
CA GLU A 147 -0.42 -9.89 7.56
C GLU A 147 0.19 -10.84 8.59
N ARG A 148 -0.25 -10.80 9.86
CA ARG A 148 0.20 -11.76 10.89
C ARG A 148 -0.21 -13.19 10.56
N LEU A 149 -1.43 -13.40 10.07
CA LEU A 149 -1.89 -14.73 9.63
C LEU A 149 -1.09 -15.23 8.43
N ARG A 150 -0.79 -14.34 7.47
CA ARG A 150 0.09 -14.64 6.34
C ARG A 150 1.50 -15.03 6.82
N MET A 151 2.10 -14.28 7.74
CA MET A 151 3.40 -14.61 8.35
C MET A 151 3.36 -15.95 9.06
N ILE A 152 2.31 -16.27 9.82
CA ILE A 152 2.18 -17.57 10.49
C ILE A 152 2.22 -18.72 9.49
N LYS A 153 1.50 -18.63 8.35
CA LYS A 153 1.52 -19.66 7.30
C LYS A 153 2.95 -19.96 6.85
N PHE A 154 3.75 -18.91 6.63
CA PHE A 154 5.07 -19.03 6.05
C PHE A 154 6.16 -19.35 7.10
N LEU A 155 6.09 -18.77 8.29
CA LEU A 155 6.94 -19.13 9.44
C LEU A 155 6.77 -20.58 9.85
N ALA A 156 5.54 -21.13 9.73
CA ALA A 156 5.27 -22.54 10.01
C ALA A 156 6.10 -23.48 9.12
N LEU A 157 6.47 -23.06 7.90
CA LEU A 157 7.29 -23.86 6.98
C LEU A 157 8.78 -23.87 7.38
N GLY A 158 9.22 -22.89 8.18
CA GLY A 158 10.57 -22.81 8.72
C GLY A 158 10.75 -23.48 10.08
N GLN A 159 9.68 -24.04 10.69
CA GLN A 159 9.75 -24.67 12.02
C GLN A 159 10.41 -26.04 11.96
N ALA A 160 11.30 -26.32 12.92
CA ALA A 160 12.06 -27.58 12.99
C ALA A 160 11.16 -28.80 13.16
N ASP A 161 10.12 -28.66 13.99
CA ASP A 161 9.18 -29.73 14.33
C ASP A 161 8.53 -30.35 13.08
N LEU A 162 8.23 -29.53 12.07
CA LEU A 162 7.71 -29.99 10.78
C LEU A 162 8.68 -30.96 10.09
N TRP A 163 9.96 -30.62 10.07
CA TRP A 163 11.02 -31.39 9.38
C TRP A 163 11.56 -32.55 10.23
N ALA A 164 11.37 -32.49 11.55
CA ALA A 164 11.66 -33.56 12.49
C ALA A 164 10.56 -34.65 12.55
N GLY A 165 9.43 -34.45 11.84
CA GLY A 165 8.28 -35.36 11.89
C GLY A 165 7.40 -35.19 13.14
N GLN A 166 7.63 -34.15 13.93
CA GLN A 166 6.86 -33.77 15.13
C GLN A 166 5.63 -32.95 14.73
N VAL A 167 4.77 -33.57 13.91
CA VAL A 167 3.65 -32.88 13.25
C VAL A 167 2.62 -32.37 14.26
N GLN A 168 2.45 -33.02 15.41
CA GLN A 168 1.44 -32.61 16.39
C GLN A 168 1.89 -31.38 17.21
N GLU A 169 3.16 -31.33 17.58
CA GLU A 169 3.82 -30.20 18.20
C GLU A 169 3.74 -28.98 17.27
N TRP A 170 4.09 -29.19 16.00
CA TRP A 170 3.97 -28.18 14.95
C TRP A 170 2.54 -27.66 14.78
N LYS A 171 1.54 -28.56 14.68
CA LYS A 171 0.12 -28.16 14.58
C LYS A 171 -0.34 -27.35 15.78
N SER A 172 -0.01 -27.81 16.99
CA SER A 172 -0.38 -27.14 18.24
C SER A 172 0.23 -25.73 18.30
N TRP A 173 1.47 -25.58 17.84
CA TRP A 173 2.12 -24.28 17.71
C TRP A 173 1.37 -23.35 16.73
N VAL A 174 1.02 -23.85 15.54
CA VAL A 174 0.27 -23.06 14.53
C VAL A 174 -1.07 -22.61 15.10
N GLU A 175 -1.83 -23.53 15.70
CA GLU A 175 -3.16 -23.25 16.28
C GLU A 175 -3.07 -22.19 17.39
N ALA A 176 -2.09 -22.31 18.28
CA ALA A 176 -1.86 -21.32 19.33
C ALA A 176 -1.58 -19.93 18.73
N ARG A 177 -0.69 -19.83 17.73
CA ARG A 177 -0.36 -18.55 17.06
C ARG A 177 -1.55 -17.95 16.32
N VAL A 178 -2.35 -18.78 15.64
CA VAL A 178 -3.57 -18.32 14.97
C VAL A 178 -4.57 -17.82 16.00
N ALA A 179 -4.78 -18.55 17.10
CA ALA A 179 -5.69 -18.17 18.17
C ALA A 179 -5.30 -16.82 18.80
N ASP A 180 -4.01 -16.60 19.05
CA ASP A 180 -3.49 -15.33 19.58
C ASP A 180 -3.82 -14.14 18.66
N VAL A 181 -3.58 -14.29 17.35
CA VAL A 181 -3.85 -13.22 16.37
C VAL A 181 -5.34 -13.00 16.18
N VAL A 182 -6.14 -14.06 16.12
CA VAL A 182 -7.61 -13.96 15.97
C VAL A 182 -8.25 -13.35 17.21
N LYS A 183 -7.68 -13.57 18.40
CA LYS A 183 -8.16 -12.94 19.65
C LYS A 183 -8.16 -11.42 19.56
N ILE A 184 -7.23 -10.80 18.84
CA ILE A 184 -7.20 -9.35 18.62
C ILE A 184 -8.54 -8.87 18.07
N ARG A 185 -9.11 -9.55 17.06
CA ARG A 185 -10.41 -9.18 16.45
C ARG A 185 -11.60 -9.27 17.41
N LYS A 186 -11.45 -10.02 18.52
CA LYS A 186 -12.50 -10.22 19.53
C LYS A 186 -12.44 -9.20 20.67
N LEU A 187 -11.38 -8.38 20.74
CA LEU A 187 -11.27 -7.34 21.75
C LEU A 187 -12.24 -6.17 21.45
N ASP A 188 -12.49 -5.34 22.47
CA ASP A 188 -13.18 -4.06 22.28
C ASP A 188 -12.41 -3.19 21.27
N PRO A 189 -13.07 -2.44 20.36
CA PRO A 189 -12.38 -1.69 19.29
C PRO A 189 -11.26 -0.76 19.75
N SER A 190 -11.37 -0.17 20.95
CA SER A 190 -10.30 0.64 21.54
C SER A 190 -9.06 -0.20 21.91
N LYS A 191 -9.27 -1.37 22.51
CA LYS A 191 -8.20 -2.31 22.87
C LYS A 191 -7.56 -2.96 21.66
N GLN A 192 -8.34 -3.24 20.60
CA GLN A 192 -7.79 -3.75 19.34
C GLN A 192 -6.70 -2.84 18.79
N PHE A 193 -6.97 -1.53 18.79
CA PHE A 193 -6.05 -0.55 18.26
C PHE A 193 -4.84 -0.33 19.15
N GLU A 194 -5.01 -0.27 20.47
CA GLU A 194 -3.88 -0.16 21.39
C GLU A 194 -2.96 -1.39 21.29
N GLU A 195 -3.49 -2.61 21.16
CA GLU A 195 -2.68 -3.82 20.94
C GLU A 195 -1.79 -3.70 19.68
N VAL A 196 -2.37 -3.22 18.57
CA VAL A 196 -1.62 -3.03 17.31
C VAL A 196 -0.57 -1.93 17.43
N LYS A 197 -0.89 -0.87 18.16
CA LYS A 197 0.03 0.25 18.41
C LYS A 197 1.17 -0.15 19.34
N ASP A 198 0.89 -0.93 20.39
CA ASP A 198 1.90 -1.46 21.29
C ASP A 198 2.79 -2.45 20.56
N TRP A 199 2.21 -3.32 19.72
CA TRP A 199 2.97 -4.20 18.83
C TRP A 199 3.88 -3.39 17.90
N ALA A 200 3.36 -2.34 17.25
CA ALA A 200 4.14 -1.47 16.36
C ALA A 200 5.31 -0.77 17.08
N LYS A 201 5.18 -0.48 18.38
CA LYS A 201 6.16 0.26 19.18
C LYS A 201 7.14 -0.60 19.98
N SER A 202 6.86 -1.88 20.16
CA SER A 202 7.58 -2.78 21.08
C SER A 202 9.05 -3.11 20.71
N GLY A 203 9.73 -2.25 19.95
CA GLY A 203 11.12 -2.44 19.51
C GLY A 203 11.27 -3.50 18.41
N GLU A 204 12.48 -3.74 17.94
CA GLU A 204 12.74 -4.87 17.04
C GLU A 204 12.76 -6.15 17.87
N ALA A 205 11.93 -7.13 17.52
CA ALA A 205 12.09 -8.47 18.08
C ALA A 205 13.35 -9.08 17.47
N GLU A 206 14.25 -9.65 18.26
CA GLU A 206 15.41 -10.32 17.70
C GLU A 206 14.96 -11.43 16.73
N PRO A 207 15.65 -11.62 15.60
CA PRO A 207 15.35 -12.70 14.69
C PRO A 207 15.44 -14.02 15.46
N VAL A 208 14.36 -14.80 15.43
CA VAL A 208 14.36 -16.14 16.00
C VAL A 208 15.20 -17.02 15.09
N GLU A 209 16.43 -17.29 15.51
CA GLU A 209 17.30 -18.24 14.80
C GLU A 209 16.69 -19.64 14.90
N PRO A 210 16.36 -20.27 13.75
CA PRO A 210 15.79 -21.60 13.77
C PRO A 210 16.85 -22.60 14.25
N VAL A 211 16.48 -23.44 15.21
CA VAL A 211 17.31 -24.57 15.62
C VAL A 211 17.03 -25.72 14.66
N PRO A 212 17.97 -26.11 13.78
CA PRO A 212 17.73 -27.21 12.86
C PRO A 212 17.58 -28.54 13.63
N PRO A 213 16.79 -29.49 13.12
CA PRO A 213 16.72 -30.82 13.72
C PRO A 213 18.07 -31.52 13.64
N VAL A 214 18.42 -32.27 14.70
CA VAL A 214 19.68 -33.03 14.78
C VAL A 214 19.76 -34.08 13.67
N GLU A 215 18.64 -34.71 13.34
CA GLU A 215 18.50 -35.66 12.24
C GLU A 215 17.30 -35.27 11.37
N PRO A 216 17.52 -34.75 10.15
CA PRO A 216 16.43 -34.46 9.22
C PRO A 216 15.71 -35.77 8.84
N SER A 217 14.39 -35.83 9.04
CA SER A 217 13.59 -36.98 8.59
C SER A 217 13.18 -36.89 7.11
N VAL A 218 13.55 -35.79 6.44
CA VAL A 218 12.99 -35.39 5.14
C VAL A 218 13.91 -35.74 3.97
N ALA A 219 13.33 -36.28 2.90
CA ALA A 219 14.04 -36.51 1.64
C ALA A 219 14.44 -35.17 0.98
N PRO A 220 15.61 -35.08 0.32
CA PRO A 220 16.07 -33.86 -0.36
C PRO A 220 15.05 -33.27 -1.35
N ASP A 221 14.29 -34.13 -2.04
CA ASP A 221 13.30 -33.72 -3.03
C ASP A 221 12.12 -32.96 -2.41
N ILE A 222 11.71 -33.37 -1.20
CA ILE A 222 10.64 -32.73 -0.43
C ILE A 222 11.12 -31.37 0.08
N LEU A 223 12.36 -31.30 0.58
CA LEU A 223 12.97 -30.04 1.00
C LEU A 223 13.04 -29.05 -0.17
N ARG A 224 13.53 -29.50 -1.33
CA ARG A 224 13.61 -28.66 -2.54
C ARG A 224 12.23 -28.17 -2.96
N ALA A 225 11.21 -29.03 -2.91
CA ALA A 225 9.82 -28.64 -3.20
C ALA A 225 9.30 -27.60 -2.20
N GLY A 226 9.61 -27.73 -0.90
CA GLY A 226 9.25 -26.77 0.13
C GLY A 226 9.94 -25.40 -0.05
N ALA A 227 11.25 -25.40 -0.33
CA ALA A 227 12.01 -24.20 -0.65
C ALA A 227 11.47 -23.50 -1.91
N THR A 228 11.19 -24.28 -2.96
CA THR A 228 10.59 -23.77 -4.22
C THR A 228 9.22 -23.16 -3.98
N TYR A 229 8.38 -23.85 -3.20
CA TYR A 229 7.05 -23.34 -2.84
C TYR A 229 7.16 -22.00 -2.10
N TYR A 230 7.99 -21.91 -1.06
CA TYR A 230 8.19 -20.68 -0.31
C TYR A 230 8.75 -19.55 -1.20
N GLN A 231 9.78 -19.85 -1.99
CA GLN A 231 10.40 -18.90 -2.91
C GLN A 231 9.35 -18.26 -3.82
N TRP A 232 8.52 -19.06 -4.48
CA TRP A 232 7.56 -18.54 -5.45
C TRP A 232 6.32 -17.93 -4.80
N LYS A 233 5.72 -18.60 -3.81
CA LYS A 233 4.46 -18.18 -3.20
C LYS A 233 4.64 -16.99 -2.28
N ARG A 234 5.78 -16.85 -1.60
CA ARG A 234 6.05 -15.74 -0.68
C ARG A 234 6.95 -14.68 -1.30
N VAL A 235 8.19 -15.05 -1.62
CA VAL A 235 9.24 -14.07 -1.92
C VAL A 235 9.05 -13.42 -3.29
N GLU A 236 8.95 -14.23 -4.34
CA GLU A 236 8.83 -13.78 -5.72
C GLU A 236 7.49 -13.08 -6.00
N TYR A 237 6.40 -13.65 -5.49
CA TYR A 237 5.09 -13.01 -5.57
C TYR A 237 5.10 -11.62 -4.92
N GLN A 238 5.63 -11.50 -3.70
CA GLN A 238 5.67 -10.23 -2.99
C GLN A 238 6.62 -9.21 -3.66
N ALA A 239 7.75 -9.67 -4.20
CA ALA A 239 8.64 -8.83 -5.00
C ALA A 239 7.92 -8.25 -6.23
N ARG A 240 7.14 -9.08 -6.96
CA ARG A 240 6.34 -8.66 -8.12
C ARG A 240 5.20 -7.73 -7.74
N TYR A 241 4.56 -7.97 -6.59
CA TYR A 241 3.57 -7.05 -6.05
C TYR A 241 4.20 -5.66 -5.86
N PHE A 242 5.36 -5.58 -5.22
CA PHE A 242 6.06 -4.31 -5.02
C PHE A 242 6.50 -3.66 -6.33
N GLU A 243 7.02 -4.42 -7.28
CA GLU A 243 7.35 -3.92 -8.63
C GLU A 243 6.13 -3.27 -9.30
N THR A 244 4.99 -3.97 -9.25
CA THR A 244 3.73 -3.51 -9.86
C THR A 244 3.23 -2.24 -9.18
N GLN A 245 3.28 -2.17 -7.85
CA GLN A 245 2.86 -0.99 -7.11
C GLN A 245 3.80 0.20 -7.36
N ALA A 246 5.11 0.00 -7.34
CA ALA A 246 6.10 1.02 -7.68
C ALA A 246 5.87 1.57 -9.10
N GLY A 247 5.66 0.68 -10.07
CA GLY A 247 5.33 1.04 -11.45
C GLY A 247 4.05 1.87 -11.57
N LYS A 248 2.97 1.47 -10.88
CA LYS A 248 1.70 2.22 -10.86
C LYS A 248 1.87 3.60 -10.25
N LEU A 249 2.52 3.72 -9.10
CA LEU A 249 2.72 4.99 -8.41
C LEU A 249 3.64 5.93 -9.20
N ARG A 250 4.73 5.43 -9.76
CA ARG A 250 5.62 6.21 -10.62
C ARG A 250 4.91 6.76 -11.85
N LYS A 251 4.04 5.97 -12.49
CA LYS A 251 3.22 6.44 -13.63
C LYS A 251 2.26 7.56 -13.22
N GLN A 252 1.72 7.52 -12.00
CA GLN A 252 0.88 8.60 -11.47
C GLN A 252 1.68 9.88 -11.14
N VAL A 253 2.89 9.73 -10.59
CA VAL A 253 3.74 10.86 -10.18
C VAL A 253 4.49 11.51 -11.34
N GLY A 254 4.91 10.72 -12.34
CA GLY A 254 5.87 11.13 -13.38
C GLY A 254 5.51 12.46 -14.06
N PRO A 255 4.31 12.60 -14.66
CA PRO A 255 3.89 13.85 -15.27
C PRO A 255 3.82 15.00 -14.26
N LEU A 256 3.44 14.70 -13.00
CA LEU A 256 3.21 15.71 -11.99
C LEU A 256 4.52 16.33 -11.49
N HIS A 257 5.66 15.64 -11.46
CA HIS A 257 6.84 16.17 -10.77
C HIS A 257 7.25 17.61 -11.20
N HIS A 258 7.14 17.93 -12.48
CA HIS A 258 7.56 19.23 -13.03
C HIS A 258 6.49 20.33 -13.06
N TRP A 259 5.21 20.03 -12.79
CA TRP A 259 4.15 21.03 -12.97
C TRP A 259 4.21 22.17 -11.95
N GLY A 260 4.87 21.98 -10.80
CA GLY A 260 4.94 23.03 -9.78
C GLY A 260 5.59 24.31 -10.31
N VAL A 261 6.61 24.16 -11.16
CA VAL A 261 7.30 25.27 -11.82
C VAL A 261 6.38 25.98 -12.81
N TRP A 262 5.59 25.23 -13.59
CA TRP A 262 4.64 25.80 -14.53
C TRP A 262 3.50 26.55 -13.86
N PHE A 263 2.96 26.05 -12.74
CA PHE A 263 1.96 26.79 -11.96
C PHE A 263 2.52 28.10 -11.40
N PHE A 264 3.77 28.08 -10.92
CA PHE A 264 4.43 29.29 -10.43
C PHE A 264 4.61 30.33 -11.54
N PHE A 265 5.21 29.95 -12.67
CA PHE A 265 5.40 30.87 -13.80
C PHE A 265 4.07 31.37 -14.37
N GLY A 266 3.07 30.48 -14.48
CA GLY A 266 1.73 30.86 -14.91
C GLY A 266 1.09 31.88 -13.97
N ALA A 267 1.24 31.72 -12.65
CA ALA A 267 0.74 32.67 -11.67
C ALA A 267 1.45 34.03 -11.78
N SER A 268 2.79 34.04 -11.92
CA SER A 268 3.55 35.27 -12.14
C SER A 268 3.13 35.99 -13.43
N LEU A 269 2.93 35.25 -14.52
CA LEU A 269 2.43 35.82 -15.77
C LEU A 269 1.04 36.41 -15.61
N ALA A 270 0.15 35.74 -14.88
CA ALA A 270 -1.20 36.24 -14.60
C ALA A 270 -1.18 37.54 -13.78
N VAL A 271 -0.24 37.69 -12.83
CA VAL A 271 -0.01 38.96 -12.12
C VAL A 271 0.43 40.06 -13.08
N LEU A 272 1.37 39.77 -14.00
CA LEU A 272 1.82 40.76 -14.99
C LEU A 272 0.68 41.18 -15.93
N VAL A 273 -0.17 40.23 -16.35
CA VAL A 273 -1.37 40.51 -17.15
C VAL A 273 -2.33 41.42 -16.38
N HIS A 274 -2.58 41.13 -15.10
CA HIS A 274 -3.42 41.99 -14.26
C HIS A 274 -2.86 43.42 -14.15
N LEU A 275 -1.56 43.58 -13.84
CA LEU A 275 -0.92 44.90 -13.73
C LEU A 275 -0.97 45.69 -15.04
N PHE A 276 -0.73 45.02 -16.16
CA PHE A 276 -0.80 45.64 -17.48
C PHE A 276 -2.23 46.04 -17.86
N ALA A 277 -3.21 45.18 -17.55
CA ALA A 277 -4.61 45.46 -17.81
C ALA A 277 -5.12 46.62 -16.96
N ASP A 278 -4.75 46.70 -15.69
CA ASP A 278 -5.09 47.82 -14.80
C ASP A 278 -4.49 49.15 -15.33
N TRP A 279 -3.22 49.12 -15.76
CA TRP A 279 -2.59 50.29 -16.40
C TRP A 279 -3.33 50.72 -17.66
N ARG A 280 -3.76 49.78 -18.51
CA ARG A 280 -4.54 50.07 -19.72
C ARG A 280 -5.95 50.57 -19.42
N ALA A 281 -6.61 50.01 -18.42
CA ALA A 281 -7.92 50.44 -17.97
C ALA A 281 -7.88 51.91 -17.50
N ALA A 282 -6.84 52.28 -16.74
CA ALA A 282 -6.65 53.66 -16.29
C ALA A 282 -6.42 54.66 -17.45
N ALA A 283 -5.88 54.20 -18.58
CA ALA A 283 -5.59 55.00 -19.76
C ALA A 283 -6.73 55.02 -20.80
N THR A 284 -7.84 54.31 -20.57
CA THR A 284 -8.94 54.17 -21.54
C THR A 284 -10.29 54.47 -20.90
N ALA A 285 -11.33 54.70 -21.72
CA ALA A 285 -12.68 55.04 -21.27
C ALA A 285 -13.74 54.22 -22.02
N GLY A 286 -14.95 54.17 -21.48
CA GLY A 286 -16.11 53.48 -22.08
C GLY A 286 -15.90 51.96 -22.20
N ALA A 287 -16.38 51.35 -23.28
CA ALA A 287 -16.32 49.90 -23.48
C ALA A 287 -14.89 49.32 -23.44
N VAL A 288 -13.89 50.08 -23.88
CA VAL A 288 -12.48 49.63 -23.84
C VAL A 288 -11.98 49.52 -22.41
N HIS A 289 -12.39 50.43 -21.53
CA HIS A 289 -12.08 50.36 -20.10
C HIS A 289 -12.69 49.11 -19.47
N GLU A 290 -13.95 48.79 -19.77
CA GLU A 290 -14.63 47.59 -19.25
C GLU A 290 -13.93 46.30 -19.66
N VAL A 291 -13.44 46.21 -20.91
CA VAL A 291 -12.66 45.05 -21.37
C VAL A 291 -11.36 44.91 -20.58
N TRP A 292 -10.59 45.98 -20.40
CA TRP A 292 -9.35 45.92 -19.63
C TRP A 292 -9.59 45.63 -18.15
N HIS A 293 -10.63 46.20 -17.55
CA HIS A 293 -11.04 45.87 -16.18
C HIS A 293 -11.41 44.38 -16.05
N PHE A 294 -12.16 43.83 -17.01
CA PHE A 294 -12.47 42.40 -17.05
C PHE A 294 -11.21 41.54 -17.10
N VAL A 295 -10.27 41.87 -17.99
CA VAL A 295 -8.98 41.16 -18.10
C VAL A 295 -8.17 41.27 -16.81
N GLY A 296 -8.15 42.45 -16.17
CA GLY A 296 -7.45 42.68 -14.91
C GLY A 296 -7.98 41.79 -13.79
N VAL A 297 -9.30 41.78 -13.58
CA VAL A 297 -9.95 40.95 -12.55
C VAL A 297 -9.69 39.46 -12.77
N TRP A 298 -9.84 38.96 -14.00
CA TRP A 298 -9.62 37.55 -14.29
C TRP A 298 -8.14 37.15 -14.28
N GLY A 299 -7.23 38.07 -14.64
CA GLY A 299 -5.79 37.90 -14.46
C GLY A 299 -5.43 37.71 -12.98
N LEU A 300 -6.00 38.54 -12.10
CA LEU A 300 -5.81 38.40 -10.65
C LEU A 300 -6.42 37.10 -10.12
N ALA A 301 -7.60 36.72 -10.59
CA ALA A 301 -8.23 35.45 -10.22
C ALA A 301 -7.38 34.25 -10.64
N ALA A 302 -6.84 34.25 -11.87
CA ALA A 302 -5.95 33.21 -12.35
C ALA A 302 -4.65 33.13 -11.52
N ALA A 303 -4.08 34.28 -11.15
CA ALA A 303 -2.91 34.35 -10.28
C ALA A 303 -3.15 33.72 -8.89
N ALA A 304 -4.38 33.81 -8.38
CA ALA A 304 -4.79 33.18 -7.13
C ALA A 304 -5.15 31.69 -7.28
N LEU A 305 -5.78 31.28 -8.38
CA LEU A 305 -6.21 29.90 -8.63
C LEU A 305 -5.03 28.94 -8.86
N LEU A 306 -4.01 29.35 -9.61
CA LEU A 306 -2.89 28.46 -9.98
C LEU A 306 -2.11 27.93 -8.75
N PRO A 307 -1.77 28.77 -7.73
CA PRO A 307 -1.19 28.28 -6.48
C PRO A 307 -2.11 27.30 -5.73
N VAL A 308 -3.42 27.53 -5.72
CA VAL A 308 -4.40 26.64 -5.06
C VAL A 308 -4.39 25.27 -5.75
N VAL A 309 -4.48 25.21 -7.07
CA VAL A 309 -4.40 23.96 -7.84
C VAL A 309 -3.09 23.21 -7.56
N ASN A 310 -1.96 23.94 -7.54
CA ASN A 310 -0.66 23.35 -7.23
C ASN A 310 -0.60 22.80 -5.80
N LEU A 311 -1.15 23.52 -4.82
CA LEU A 311 -1.22 23.11 -3.43
C LEU A 311 -2.10 21.87 -3.28
N SER A 312 -3.32 21.86 -3.83
CA SER A 312 -4.23 20.71 -3.77
C SER A 312 -3.60 19.46 -4.35
N ARG A 313 -2.85 19.59 -5.44
CA ARG A 313 -2.08 18.49 -6.02
C ARG A 313 -0.95 18.01 -5.10
N ARG A 314 -0.22 18.92 -4.44
CA ARG A 314 0.81 18.54 -3.45
C ARG A 314 0.21 17.83 -2.25
N VAL A 315 -0.91 18.33 -1.75
CA VAL A 315 -1.70 17.68 -0.69
C VAL A 315 -2.14 16.29 -1.13
N TRP A 316 -2.62 16.13 -2.36
CA TRP A 316 -2.96 14.81 -2.90
C TRP A 316 -1.77 13.85 -2.94
N ILE A 317 -0.61 14.31 -3.46
CA ILE A 317 0.60 13.48 -3.52
C ILE A 317 1.07 13.10 -2.11
N GLY A 318 1.00 14.03 -1.15
CA GLY A 318 1.37 13.82 0.24
C GLY A 318 0.42 12.87 0.98
N ALA A 319 -0.89 13.11 0.89
CA ALA A 319 -1.92 12.31 1.56
C ALA A 319 -1.95 10.84 1.12
N PHE A 320 -1.50 10.55 -0.11
CA PHE A 320 -1.37 9.18 -0.62
C PHE A 320 0.09 8.69 -0.69
N GLU A 321 1.03 9.48 -0.15
CA GLU A 321 2.47 9.18 -0.08
C GLU A 321 3.08 8.64 -1.38
N LEU A 322 2.60 9.12 -2.54
CA LEU A 322 2.82 8.41 -3.82
C LEU A 322 4.31 8.25 -4.17
N VAL A 323 5.12 9.27 -3.89
CA VAL A 323 6.56 9.28 -4.21
C VAL A 323 7.33 8.40 -3.22
N HIS A 324 7.07 8.56 -1.93
CA HIS A 324 7.74 7.82 -0.87
C HIS A 324 7.43 6.32 -0.98
N SER A 325 6.14 5.98 -1.14
CA SER A 325 5.68 4.61 -1.35
C SER A 325 6.31 3.96 -2.58
N ALA A 326 6.46 4.68 -3.70
CA ALA A 326 7.09 4.13 -4.90
C ALA A 326 8.55 3.73 -4.66
N SER A 327 9.34 4.63 -4.04
CA SER A 327 10.74 4.36 -3.71
C SER A 327 10.88 3.21 -2.71
N LEU A 328 10.01 3.17 -1.70
CA LEU A 328 9.99 2.12 -0.69
C LEU A 328 9.69 0.75 -1.32
N PHE A 329 8.69 0.67 -2.21
CA PHE A 329 8.38 -0.57 -2.92
C PHE A 329 9.54 -1.04 -3.82
N GLU A 330 10.26 -0.14 -4.50
CA GLU A 330 11.45 -0.53 -5.27
C GLU A 330 12.59 -1.07 -4.40
N ALA A 331 12.79 -0.49 -3.21
CA ALA A 331 13.78 -0.99 -2.25
C ALA A 331 13.41 -2.39 -1.76
N LYS A 332 12.14 -2.60 -1.38
CA LYS A 332 11.61 -3.91 -0.95
C LYS A 332 11.71 -4.97 -2.04
N GLN A 333 11.36 -4.62 -3.28
CA GLN A 333 11.51 -5.51 -4.42
C GLN A 333 12.97 -5.98 -4.56
N ARG A 334 13.94 -5.05 -4.53
CA ARG A 334 15.36 -5.37 -4.65
C ARG A 334 15.85 -6.27 -3.51
N ALA A 335 15.45 -5.99 -2.27
CA ALA A 335 15.78 -6.81 -1.12
C ALA A 335 15.24 -8.25 -1.26
N LEU A 336 13.96 -8.40 -1.58
CA LEU A 336 13.34 -9.71 -1.77
C LEU A 336 13.95 -10.48 -2.96
N LYS A 337 14.34 -9.81 -4.03
CA LYS A 337 15.03 -10.45 -5.15
C LYS A 337 16.40 -11.00 -4.77
N ALA A 338 17.15 -10.27 -3.93
CA ALA A 338 18.42 -10.75 -3.41
C ALA A 338 18.23 -11.98 -2.51
N LEU A 339 17.24 -11.93 -1.61
CA LEU A 339 16.88 -13.04 -0.71
C LEU A 339 16.38 -14.27 -1.48
N SER A 340 15.55 -14.08 -2.52
CA SER A 340 15.11 -15.19 -3.37
C SER A 340 16.28 -15.89 -4.06
N ALA A 341 17.30 -15.15 -4.50
CA ALA A 341 18.48 -15.73 -5.14
C ALA A 341 19.36 -16.51 -4.14
N GLN A 342 19.41 -16.09 -2.88
CA GLN A 342 20.09 -16.82 -1.81
C GLN A 342 19.35 -18.13 -1.48
N LEU A 343 18.04 -18.05 -1.24
CA LEU A 343 17.20 -19.23 -0.97
C LEU A 343 17.30 -20.29 -2.08
N HIS A 344 17.32 -19.86 -3.35
CA HIS A 344 17.45 -20.79 -4.47
C HIS A 344 18.78 -21.56 -4.45
N ARG A 345 19.89 -20.93 -4.06
CA ARG A 345 21.20 -21.58 -3.96
C ARG A 345 21.26 -22.61 -2.83
N ASP A 346 20.54 -22.35 -1.75
CA ASP A 346 20.60 -23.14 -0.52
C ASP A 346 19.40 -24.11 -0.36
N CYS A 347 18.60 -24.30 -1.41
CA CYS A 347 17.34 -25.06 -1.37
C CYS A 347 17.47 -26.55 -1.06
N GLU A 348 18.69 -27.09 -1.06
CA GLU A 348 19.00 -28.49 -0.70
C GLU A 348 19.62 -28.62 0.71
N ASN A 349 19.89 -27.48 1.37
CA ASN A 349 20.46 -27.44 2.71
C ASN A 349 19.35 -27.02 3.69
N LEU A 350 18.88 -27.98 4.50
CA LEU A 350 17.76 -27.74 5.42
C LEU A 350 18.04 -26.60 6.41
N PRO A 351 19.15 -26.61 7.19
CA PRO A 351 19.50 -25.50 8.06
C PRO A 351 19.50 -24.14 7.36
N ALA A 352 20.12 -24.06 6.17
CA ALA A 352 20.19 -22.80 5.43
C ALA A 352 18.80 -22.37 4.91
N THR A 353 17.99 -23.30 4.40
CA THR A 353 16.61 -23.03 3.95
C THR A 353 15.75 -22.50 5.11
N MET A 354 15.82 -23.14 6.28
CA MET A 354 15.09 -22.69 7.48
C MET A 354 15.54 -21.30 7.91
N HIS A 355 16.86 -21.04 7.94
CA HIS A 355 17.41 -19.74 8.25
C HIS A 355 16.93 -18.67 7.25
N HIS A 356 16.94 -18.96 5.95
CA HIS A 356 16.41 -18.04 4.93
C HIS A 356 14.92 -17.75 5.10
N ILE A 357 14.09 -18.75 5.40
CA ILE A 357 12.67 -18.56 5.69
C ILE A 357 12.50 -17.64 6.91
N ALA A 358 13.18 -17.95 8.01
CA ALA A 358 13.11 -17.15 9.24
C ALA A 358 13.58 -15.70 9.00
N HIS A 359 14.69 -15.52 8.28
CA HIS A 359 15.25 -14.20 7.97
C HIS A 359 14.32 -13.37 7.07
N VAL A 360 13.74 -13.98 6.02
CA VAL A 360 12.80 -13.29 5.13
C VAL A 360 11.52 -12.91 5.88
N GLU A 361 10.95 -13.81 6.67
CA GLU A 361 9.75 -13.48 7.46
C GLU A 361 10.04 -12.42 8.53
N HIS A 362 11.22 -12.44 9.15
CA HIS A 362 11.66 -11.41 10.07
C HIS A 362 11.80 -10.04 9.36
N PHE A 363 12.42 -10.00 8.17
CA PHE A 363 12.47 -8.79 7.34
C PHE A 363 11.07 -8.27 7.02
N LEU A 364 10.14 -9.14 6.61
CA LEU A 364 8.77 -8.75 6.29
C LEU A 364 7.99 -8.29 7.52
N GLU A 365 8.24 -8.88 8.69
CA GLU A 365 7.67 -8.46 9.97
C GLU A 365 8.14 -7.07 10.34
N HIS A 366 9.45 -6.81 10.23
CA HIS A 366 10.04 -5.50 10.45
C HIS A 366 9.42 -4.45 9.52
N GLU A 367 9.34 -4.76 8.22
CA GLU A 367 8.75 -3.86 7.24
C GLU A 367 7.26 -3.58 7.47
N HIS A 368 6.51 -4.55 8.00
CA HIS A 368 5.11 -4.35 8.38
C HIS A 368 4.98 -3.53 9.67
N ARG A 369 5.89 -3.74 10.63
CA ARG A 369 5.97 -2.96 11.87
C ARG A 369 6.29 -1.51 11.60
N GLU A 370 7.30 -1.26 10.80
CA GLU A 370 7.71 0.09 10.41
C GLU A 370 6.62 0.78 9.59
N TRP A 371 5.98 0.06 8.67
CA TRP A 371 4.81 0.57 7.96
C TRP A 371 3.70 0.98 8.95
N LEU A 372 3.33 0.14 9.90
CA LEU A 372 2.33 0.49 10.93
C LEU A 372 2.78 1.68 11.78
N ARG A 373 4.05 1.75 12.19
CA ARG A 373 4.59 2.86 12.99
C ARG A 373 4.47 4.18 12.23
N LEU A 374 4.91 4.22 10.97
CA LEU A 374 4.80 5.40 10.12
C LEU A 374 3.35 5.81 9.90
N LEU A 375 2.44 4.85 9.69
CA LEU A 375 1.01 5.15 9.59
C LEU A 375 0.43 5.69 10.91
N LEU A 376 0.88 5.20 12.06
CA LEU A 376 0.40 5.68 13.37
C LEU A 376 0.94 7.07 13.72
N GLU A 377 2.12 7.43 13.20
CA GLU A 377 2.74 8.74 13.37
C GLU A 377 2.28 9.77 12.35
N ALA A 378 1.90 9.31 11.15
CA ALA A 378 1.30 10.17 10.16
C ALA A 378 -0.01 10.75 10.72
N GLU A 379 -0.07 12.07 10.80
CA GLU A 379 -1.33 12.79 11.04
C GLU A 379 -2.21 12.61 9.80
N TRP A 380 -2.94 11.50 9.74
CA TRP A 380 -3.92 11.28 8.69
C TRP A 380 -4.97 12.39 8.77
N PHE A 381 -5.04 13.21 7.73
CA PHE A 381 -6.23 13.99 7.47
C PHE A 381 -7.37 12.99 7.16
N LEU A 382 -8.18 12.71 8.21
CA LEU A 382 -9.39 11.87 8.30
C LEU A 382 -9.25 10.48 8.93
#